data_AF-A0A3C1C536-F1
#
_entry.id   AF-A0A3C1C536-F1
#
_cell.length_a   1.000
_cell.length_b   1.000
_cell.length_c   1.000
_cell.angle_alpha   90.00
_cell.angle_beta   90.00
_cell.angle_gamma   90.00
#
_symmetry.space_group_name_H-M   'P 1'
#
loop_
_entity.id
_entity.type
_entity.pdbx_description
1 polymer ?
#
loop_
_entity_poly.entity_id
_entity_poly.type
_entity_poly.pdbx_seq_one_letter_code
_entity_poly.pdbx_strand_id
1 'polypeptide(L)'
;MDMVGFTYHHSLGPVLPKAVFRKEIQIFKQAWWKAWNKNSDLSDHSKGFFPTEMAFTTEMIDVLRDEGYEWVIVASHHLSRTCPTYLQQGTPESNYGINSSPPNKADQLGPSPTTGWWYGSPNPGNAAWNVSPFAYQLHKVKYVNPSNGAEKTMIAVPSDDVLSYKAGYSGAEIGMVSGNIAPYATDASNPAIVLPATDGDNAWGGGSSSWMESTPSFFSACDSAGYGPTSIQDFVNQFGGNATTAHIEDGAWIFPEMCYGSPY
;
A
#
# COMPACT_ATOMS: atom_id res chain seq x y z
N MET A 1 -9.78 14.39 6.57
CA MET A 1 -9.76 13.53 5.38
C MET A 1 -8.71 14.10 4.44
N ASP A 2 -7.78 13.27 3.97
CA ASP A 2 -6.79 13.63 2.95
C ASP A 2 -7.25 13.06 1.60
N MET A 3 -7.13 13.84 0.53
CA MET A 3 -7.45 13.42 -0.82
C MET A 3 -6.15 13.21 -1.59
N VAL A 4 -5.68 11.97 -1.57
CA VAL A 4 -4.39 11.57 -2.15
C VAL A 4 -4.37 11.73 -3.67
N GLY A 5 -3.17 11.87 -4.20
CA GLY A 5 -2.89 11.83 -5.63
C GLY A 5 -3.28 10.51 -6.27
N PHE A 6 -3.72 10.57 -7.53
CA PHE A 6 -4.11 9.42 -8.33
C PHE A 6 -3.81 9.69 -9.82
N THR A 7 -3.84 8.67 -10.69
CA THR A 7 -3.80 8.90 -12.14
C THR A 7 -5.20 9.25 -12.64
N TYR A 8 -5.34 10.33 -13.41
CA TYR A 8 -6.66 10.87 -13.74
C TYR A 8 -7.61 9.87 -14.43
N HIS A 9 -7.11 9.05 -15.35
CA HIS A 9 -7.92 8.08 -16.08
C HIS A 9 -7.89 6.67 -15.46
N HIS A 10 -7.47 6.51 -14.20
CA HIS A 10 -7.30 5.19 -13.60
C HIS A 10 -6.31 4.32 -14.39
N SER A 11 -5.21 4.94 -14.81
CA SER A 11 -4.15 4.29 -15.58
C SER A 11 -3.10 3.66 -14.65
N LEU A 12 -2.65 2.45 -14.97
CA LEU A 12 -1.55 1.78 -14.26
C LEU A 12 -0.22 2.49 -14.51
N GLY A 13 0.22 3.31 -13.54
CA GLY A 13 1.45 4.09 -13.61
C GLY A 13 2.70 3.32 -14.08
N PRO A 14 2.98 2.10 -13.57
CA PRO A 14 4.15 1.31 -13.94
C PRO A 14 4.29 0.99 -15.44
N VAL A 15 3.18 0.87 -16.17
CA VAL A 15 3.18 0.48 -17.59
C VAL A 15 3.08 1.67 -18.55
N LEU A 16 3.06 2.89 -18.02
CA LEU A 16 3.01 4.11 -18.81
C LEU A 16 4.41 4.64 -19.11
N PRO A 17 4.64 5.21 -20.33
CA PRO A 17 5.80 6.05 -20.55
C PRO A 17 5.83 7.21 -19.53
N LYS A 18 7.02 7.55 -19.01
CA LYS A 18 7.18 8.61 -17.98
C LYS A 18 6.46 9.92 -18.30
N ALA A 19 6.49 10.34 -19.57
CA ALA A 19 5.83 11.56 -20.02
C ALA A 19 4.28 11.48 -19.97
N VAL A 20 3.72 10.28 -20.17
CA VAL A 20 2.28 10.03 -20.06
C VAL A 20 1.88 9.96 -18.59
N PHE A 21 2.63 9.23 -17.76
CA PHE A 21 2.38 9.17 -16.32
C PHE A 21 2.42 10.55 -15.66
N ARG A 22 3.39 11.40 -16.03
CA ARG A 22 3.46 12.79 -15.56
C ARG A 22 2.20 13.58 -15.96
N LYS A 23 1.71 13.41 -17.18
CA LYS A 23 0.48 14.09 -17.64
C LYS A 23 -0.76 13.61 -16.87
N GLU A 24 -0.89 12.31 -16.60
CA GLU A 24 -1.99 11.76 -15.78
C GLU A 24 -2.06 12.46 -14.41
N ILE A 25 -0.90 12.63 -13.74
CA ILE A 25 -0.79 13.33 -12.47
C ILE A 25 -1.17 14.80 -12.59
N GLN A 26 -0.67 15.50 -13.61
CA GLN A 26 -0.91 16.92 -13.79
C GLN A 26 -2.40 17.19 -14.10
N ILE A 27 -3.04 16.34 -14.90
CA ILE A 27 -4.48 16.44 -15.17
C ILE A 27 -5.27 16.20 -13.87
N PHE A 28 -4.92 15.18 -13.09
CA PHE A 28 -5.56 14.92 -11.80
C PHE A 28 -5.51 16.14 -10.88
N LYS A 29 -4.33 16.72 -10.68
CA LYS A 29 -4.16 17.93 -9.86
C LYS A 29 -5.05 19.07 -10.35
N GLN A 30 -5.08 19.31 -11.68
CA GLN A 30 -5.89 20.36 -12.29
C GLN A 30 -7.41 20.15 -12.13
N ALA A 31 -7.88 18.91 -12.19
CA ALA A 31 -9.28 18.58 -11.95
C ALA A 31 -9.62 18.70 -10.45
N TRP A 32 -8.74 18.20 -9.59
CA TRP A 32 -8.91 18.16 -8.14
C TRP A 32 -9.11 19.56 -7.56
N TRP A 33 -8.21 20.51 -7.84
CA TRP A 33 -8.30 21.80 -7.16
C TRP A 33 -9.57 22.58 -7.53
N LYS A 34 -10.02 22.44 -8.78
CA LYS A 34 -11.25 23.06 -9.29
C LYS A 34 -12.49 22.44 -8.67
N ALA A 35 -12.53 21.11 -8.58
CA ALA A 35 -13.67 20.38 -8.02
C ALA A 35 -13.88 20.68 -6.53
N TRP A 36 -12.79 20.89 -5.79
CA TRP A 36 -12.81 21.04 -4.34
C TRP A 36 -12.54 22.46 -3.84
N ASN A 37 -12.53 23.46 -4.74
CA ASN A 37 -12.26 24.87 -4.46
C ASN A 37 -10.97 25.07 -3.63
N LYS A 38 -9.91 24.41 -4.07
CA LYS A 38 -8.56 24.42 -3.47
C LYS A 38 -7.69 25.48 -4.13
N ASN A 39 -6.44 25.61 -3.68
CA ASN A 39 -5.55 26.65 -4.20
C ASN A 39 -5.18 26.37 -5.67
N SER A 40 -5.32 27.38 -6.52
CA SER A 40 -5.00 27.27 -7.95
C SER A 40 -3.51 27.08 -8.24
N ASP A 41 -2.65 27.37 -7.26
CA ASP A 41 -1.20 27.11 -7.30
C ASP A 41 -0.83 25.68 -6.87
N LEU A 42 -1.82 24.85 -6.53
CA LEU A 42 -1.69 23.45 -6.11
C LEU A 42 -0.89 23.25 -4.81
N SER A 43 -0.68 24.32 -4.03
CA SER A 43 0.11 24.29 -2.79
C SER A 43 -0.50 23.40 -1.70
N ASP A 44 -1.82 23.23 -1.71
CA ASP A 44 -2.60 22.44 -0.76
C ASP A 44 -2.92 21.03 -1.26
N HIS A 45 -2.33 20.60 -2.38
CA HIS A 45 -2.42 19.22 -2.87
C HIS A 45 -1.77 18.23 -1.89
N SER A 46 -2.38 17.04 -1.74
CA SER A 46 -1.85 15.98 -0.88
C SER A 46 -0.41 15.61 -1.26
N LYS A 47 0.41 15.29 -0.25
CA LYS A 47 1.75 14.74 -0.48
C LYS A 47 1.73 13.23 -0.71
N GLY A 48 0.57 12.60 -0.55
CA GLY A 48 0.38 11.18 -0.79
C GLY A 48 -0.04 10.85 -2.20
N PHE A 49 0.37 9.67 -2.65
CA PHE A 49 -0.08 9.09 -3.91
C PHE A 49 -0.63 7.69 -3.68
N PHE A 50 -1.83 7.42 -4.19
CA PHE A 50 -2.38 6.07 -4.31
C PHE A 50 -2.20 5.63 -5.76
N PRO A 51 -1.29 4.68 -6.06
CA PRO A 51 -1.18 4.12 -7.40
C PRO A 51 -2.44 3.37 -7.75
N THR A 52 -2.94 3.53 -8.98
CA THR A 52 -4.07 2.74 -9.47
C THR A 52 -3.80 1.25 -9.28
N GLU A 53 -4.75 0.55 -8.68
CA GLU A 53 -4.61 -0.87 -8.27
C GLU A 53 -3.44 -1.15 -7.33
N MET A 54 -2.94 -0.13 -6.62
CA MET A 54 -1.68 -0.16 -5.89
C MET A 54 -0.50 -0.69 -6.74
N ALA A 55 -0.60 -0.56 -8.07
CA ALA A 55 0.43 -0.97 -9.01
C ALA A 55 1.66 -0.06 -8.84
N PHE A 56 2.73 -0.64 -8.32
CA PHE A 56 3.93 0.08 -7.95
C PHE A 56 5.18 -0.52 -8.59
N THR A 57 6.10 0.37 -8.93
CA THR A 57 7.49 0.10 -9.27
C THR A 57 8.32 1.30 -8.85
N THR A 58 9.59 1.10 -8.48
CA THR A 58 10.43 2.21 -7.98
C THR A 58 10.61 3.33 -9.02
N GLU A 59 10.42 3.02 -10.29
CA GLU A 59 10.59 3.87 -11.46
C GLU A 59 9.59 5.03 -11.46
N MET A 60 8.43 4.84 -10.81
CA MET A 60 7.43 5.88 -10.61
C MET A 60 7.95 7.01 -9.71
N ILE A 61 8.86 6.72 -8.77
CA ILE A 61 9.40 7.71 -7.81
C ILE A 61 10.03 8.89 -8.55
N ASP A 62 10.63 8.67 -9.73
CA ASP A 62 11.22 9.72 -10.55
C ASP A 62 10.22 10.85 -10.82
N VAL A 63 9.05 10.48 -11.36
CA VAL A 63 7.98 11.42 -11.70
C VAL A 63 7.26 11.88 -10.44
N LEU A 64 6.96 10.99 -9.50
CA LEU A 64 6.19 11.34 -8.30
C LEU A 64 6.91 12.40 -7.45
N ARG A 65 8.25 12.29 -7.30
CA ARG A 65 9.05 13.29 -6.58
C ARG A 65 9.14 14.63 -7.31
N ASP A 66 9.29 14.62 -8.64
CA ASP A 66 9.25 15.87 -9.43
C ASP A 66 7.90 16.57 -9.31
N GLU A 67 6.83 15.79 -9.18
CA GLU A 67 5.47 16.26 -8.98
C GLU A 67 5.16 16.59 -7.51
N GLY A 68 6.12 16.54 -6.60
CA GLY A 68 5.96 17.01 -5.22
C GLY A 68 5.22 16.06 -4.27
N TYR A 69 5.08 14.78 -4.64
CA TYR A 69 4.65 13.74 -3.70
C TYR A 69 5.80 13.31 -2.79
N GLU A 70 5.47 12.91 -1.57
CA GLU A 70 6.42 12.54 -0.51
C GLU A 70 6.26 11.09 -0.03
N TRP A 71 5.07 10.53 -0.18
CA TRP A 71 4.78 9.15 0.17
C TRP A 71 3.83 8.49 -0.82
N VAL A 72 3.90 7.16 -0.90
CA VAL A 72 3.12 6.33 -1.82
C VAL A 72 2.56 5.12 -1.09
N ILE A 73 1.32 4.76 -1.38
CA ILE A 73 0.67 3.56 -0.85
C ILE A 73 1.09 2.35 -1.69
N VAL A 74 1.45 1.24 -1.04
CA VAL A 74 1.90 0.00 -1.67
C VAL A 74 1.20 -1.21 -1.05
N ALA A 75 0.99 -2.28 -1.80
CA ALA A 75 0.38 -3.49 -1.25
C ALA A 75 1.35 -4.22 -0.30
N SER A 76 0.88 -4.62 0.88
CA SER A 76 1.72 -5.21 1.94
C SER A 76 2.34 -6.55 1.53
N HIS A 77 1.68 -7.33 0.68
CA HIS A 77 2.20 -8.62 0.25
C HIS A 77 3.48 -8.48 -0.61
N HIS A 78 3.65 -7.40 -1.38
CA HIS A 78 4.87 -7.14 -2.16
C HIS A 78 6.09 -6.86 -1.29
N LEU A 79 5.90 -6.29 -0.09
CA LEU A 79 6.97 -6.24 0.92
C LEU A 79 7.28 -7.63 1.45
N SER A 80 6.24 -8.38 1.83
CA SER A 80 6.39 -9.73 2.39
C SER A 80 7.11 -10.67 1.44
N ARG A 81 6.82 -10.58 0.14
CA ARG A 81 7.43 -11.41 -0.90
C ARG A 81 8.89 -11.06 -1.18
N THR A 82 9.42 -9.96 -0.65
CA THR A 82 10.86 -9.69 -0.65
C THR A 82 11.62 -10.47 0.43
N CYS A 83 10.94 -11.06 1.42
CA CYS A 83 11.60 -11.80 2.49
C CYS A 83 12.02 -13.20 2.00
N PRO A 84 13.29 -13.62 2.15
CA PRO A 84 13.74 -14.98 1.84
C PRO A 84 12.90 -16.10 2.48
N THR A 85 12.36 -15.84 3.68
CA THR A 85 11.52 -16.79 4.43
C THR A 85 10.10 -16.90 3.90
N TYR A 86 9.68 -16.06 2.94
CA TYR A 86 8.38 -16.18 2.26
C TYR A 86 8.23 -17.55 1.59
N LEU A 87 9.31 -18.06 0.98
CA LEU A 87 9.34 -19.36 0.28
C LEU A 87 9.06 -20.56 1.20
N GLN A 88 8.98 -20.33 2.52
CA GLN A 88 8.66 -21.36 3.52
C GLN A 88 7.19 -21.34 3.95
N GLN A 89 6.40 -20.33 3.55
CA GLN A 89 5.02 -20.16 4.02
C GLN A 89 3.99 -20.95 3.19
N GLY A 90 4.38 -21.45 2.03
CA GLY A 90 3.53 -22.28 1.17
C GLY A 90 4.40 -23.08 0.21
N THR A 91 3.78 -23.69 -0.80
CA THR A 91 4.52 -24.45 -1.82
C THR A 91 4.37 -23.82 -3.21
N PRO A 92 5.40 -23.90 -4.06
CA PRO A 92 5.32 -23.41 -5.44
C PRO A 92 4.18 -24.06 -6.25
N GLU A 93 3.85 -25.32 -6.00
CA GLU A 93 2.81 -26.08 -6.74
C GLU A 93 1.40 -25.52 -6.51
N SER A 94 1.17 -24.95 -5.32
CA SER A 94 -0.07 -24.27 -4.96
C SER A 94 0.01 -22.75 -5.16
N ASN A 95 1.10 -22.28 -5.78
CA ASN A 95 1.39 -20.86 -5.90
C ASN A 95 1.35 -20.14 -4.54
N TYR A 96 1.85 -20.80 -3.50
CA TYR A 96 1.81 -20.34 -2.10
C TYR A 96 0.41 -20.04 -1.56
N GLY A 97 -0.64 -20.52 -2.22
CA GLY A 97 -2.04 -20.24 -1.87
C GLY A 97 -2.52 -18.86 -2.28
N ILE A 98 -1.80 -18.15 -3.15
CA ILE A 98 -2.14 -16.79 -3.59
C ILE A 98 -2.39 -16.72 -5.10
N ASN A 99 -3.27 -15.83 -5.53
CA ASN A 99 -3.61 -15.61 -6.95
C ASN A 99 -2.75 -14.50 -7.58
N SER A 100 -1.45 -14.58 -7.38
CA SER A 100 -0.46 -13.67 -7.97
C SER A 100 0.64 -14.50 -8.60
N SER A 101 1.49 -13.91 -9.41
CA SER A 101 2.62 -14.63 -9.97
C SER A 101 3.58 -15.13 -8.86
N PRO A 102 4.36 -16.22 -9.02
CA PRO A 102 5.28 -16.66 -7.96
C PRO A 102 6.34 -15.60 -7.62
N PRO A 103 6.78 -15.49 -6.35
CA PRO A 103 7.82 -14.53 -5.95
C PRO A 103 9.10 -14.70 -6.78
N ASN A 104 9.60 -13.58 -7.31
CA ASN A 104 10.86 -13.58 -8.04
C ASN A 104 12.03 -13.71 -7.05
N LYS A 105 12.92 -14.69 -7.30
CA LYS A 105 14.10 -14.92 -6.45
C LYS A 105 15.06 -13.73 -6.40
N ALA A 106 15.08 -12.90 -7.45
CA ALA A 106 15.91 -11.70 -7.48
C ALA A 106 15.40 -10.61 -6.53
N ASP A 107 14.10 -10.62 -6.22
CA ASP A 107 13.46 -9.65 -5.33
C ASP A 107 13.51 -10.05 -3.85
N GLN A 108 14.10 -11.21 -3.53
CA GLN A 108 14.27 -11.73 -2.17
C GLN A 108 15.40 -11.02 -1.39
N LEU A 109 15.29 -9.69 -1.30
CA LEU A 109 16.29 -8.76 -0.75
C LEU A 109 15.90 -8.22 0.64
N GLY A 110 14.72 -8.58 1.13
CA GLY A 110 14.18 -8.19 2.42
C GLY A 110 14.77 -8.97 3.60
N PRO A 111 14.26 -8.72 4.82
CA PRO A 111 14.69 -9.46 6.01
C PRO A 111 14.25 -10.93 5.95
N SER A 112 14.83 -11.76 6.83
CA SER A 112 14.50 -13.19 6.95
C SER A 112 13.77 -13.50 8.28
N PRO A 113 12.54 -13.00 8.50
CA PRO A 113 11.79 -13.23 9.73
C PRO A 113 11.35 -14.69 9.85
N THR A 114 11.47 -15.25 11.06
CA THR A 114 11.03 -16.61 11.42
C THR A 114 9.67 -16.65 12.13
N THR A 115 9.11 -15.48 12.47
CA THR A 115 7.81 -15.31 13.13
C THR A 115 7.06 -14.14 12.50
N GLY A 116 5.80 -13.94 12.86
CA GLY A 116 4.98 -12.82 12.34
C GLY A 116 4.30 -13.10 11.00
N TRP A 117 4.57 -14.27 10.40
CA TRP A 117 3.89 -14.72 9.20
C TRP A 117 2.44 -15.10 9.48
N TRP A 118 1.55 -14.63 8.63
CA TRP A 118 0.15 -15.00 8.68
C TRP A 118 -0.46 -14.99 7.27
N TYR A 119 -1.46 -15.85 7.10
CA TYR A 119 -2.20 -15.99 5.85
C TYR A 119 -3.66 -15.65 6.09
N GLY A 120 -4.26 -14.95 5.12
CA GLY A 120 -5.69 -14.72 5.10
C GLY A 120 -6.24 -14.80 3.69
N SER A 121 -7.46 -15.33 3.57
CA SER A 121 -8.23 -15.37 2.33
C SER A 121 -9.68 -14.96 2.62
N PRO A 122 -9.98 -13.66 2.73
CA PRO A 122 -11.31 -13.19 3.09
C PRO A 122 -12.36 -13.56 2.05
N ASN A 123 -11.97 -13.59 0.77
CA ASN A 123 -12.80 -13.98 -0.36
C ASN A 123 -12.03 -14.95 -1.28
N PRO A 124 -12.73 -15.78 -2.07
CA PRO A 124 -12.11 -16.63 -3.07
C PRO A 124 -11.19 -15.83 -4.02
N GLY A 125 -9.91 -16.20 -4.05
CA GLY A 125 -8.91 -15.55 -4.89
C GLY A 125 -8.33 -14.24 -4.36
N ASN A 126 -8.82 -13.74 -3.23
CA ASN A 126 -8.22 -12.63 -2.51
C ASN A 126 -7.46 -13.17 -1.31
N ALA A 127 -6.25 -13.68 -1.54
CA ALA A 127 -5.43 -14.26 -0.49
C ALA A 127 -4.02 -13.67 -0.50
N ALA A 128 -3.45 -13.46 0.67
CA ALA A 128 -2.09 -12.98 0.81
C ALA A 128 -1.41 -13.59 2.05
N TRP A 129 -0.10 -13.76 1.91
CA TRP A 129 0.81 -13.94 3.05
C TRP A 129 1.40 -12.59 3.41
N ASN A 130 1.27 -12.20 4.67
CA ASN A 130 1.89 -11.00 5.21
C ASN A 130 2.83 -11.35 6.37
N VAL A 131 3.89 -10.55 6.55
CA VAL A 131 4.77 -10.67 7.71
C VAL A 131 4.80 -9.42 8.57
N SER A 132 4.35 -9.58 9.81
CA SER A 132 4.34 -8.52 10.82
C SER A 132 5.67 -8.43 11.58
N PRO A 133 6.12 -7.22 11.95
CA PRO A 133 5.56 -5.93 11.59
C PRO A 133 6.07 -5.39 10.25
N PHE A 134 7.03 -6.07 9.59
CA PHE A 134 7.75 -5.55 8.43
C PHE A 134 6.82 -5.05 7.31
N ALA A 135 5.81 -5.83 6.94
CA ALA A 135 4.84 -5.48 5.90
C ALA A 135 3.80 -4.42 6.33
N TYR A 136 3.93 -3.85 7.53
CA TYR A 136 3.06 -2.83 8.11
C TYR A 136 3.83 -1.58 8.57
N GLN A 137 5.16 -1.56 8.39
CA GLN A 137 6.00 -0.43 8.78
C GLN A 137 6.24 0.50 7.59
N LEU A 138 6.55 1.77 7.88
CA LEU A 138 7.00 2.68 6.83
C LEU A 138 8.36 2.25 6.31
N HIS A 139 8.52 2.29 4.99
CA HIS A 139 9.80 2.01 4.34
C HIS A 139 10.26 3.19 3.50
N LYS A 140 11.57 3.35 3.34
CA LYS A 140 12.14 4.24 2.35
C LYS A 140 12.40 3.44 1.08
N VAL A 141 11.82 3.86 -0.03
CA VAL A 141 12.06 3.27 -1.35
C VAL A 141 12.92 4.21 -2.19
N LYS A 142 13.70 3.65 -3.11
CA LYS A 142 14.72 4.38 -3.85
C LYS A 142 14.64 4.09 -5.33
N TYR A 143 14.61 5.17 -6.11
CA TYR A 143 14.87 5.16 -7.54
C TYR A 143 16.30 5.62 -7.81
N VAL A 144 16.98 4.96 -8.74
CA VAL A 144 18.29 5.35 -9.24
C VAL A 144 18.16 5.62 -10.74
N ASN A 145 18.50 6.82 -11.18
CA ASN A 145 18.45 7.17 -12.59
C ASN A 145 19.54 6.39 -13.35
N PRO A 146 19.17 5.53 -14.32
CA PRO A 146 20.14 4.65 -14.98
C PRO A 146 21.15 5.40 -15.88
N SER A 147 20.84 6.62 -16.29
CA SER A 147 21.72 7.41 -17.17
C SER A 147 22.83 8.16 -16.43
N ASN A 148 22.65 8.46 -15.14
CA ASN A 148 23.57 9.32 -14.39
C ASN A 148 23.76 8.96 -12.90
N GLY A 149 23.09 7.92 -12.39
CA GLY A 149 23.19 7.47 -11.01
C GLY A 149 22.50 8.37 -9.98
N ALA A 150 21.78 9.41 -10.39
CA ALA A 150 21.09 10.31 -9.46
C ALA A 150 19.97 9.56 -8.73
N GLU A 151 19.94 9.67 -7.40
CA GLU A 151 18.98 8.97 -6.56
C GLU A 151 17.80 9.88 -6.17
N LYS A 152 16.60 9.29 -6.10
CA LYS A 152 15.41 9.88 -5.49
C LYS A 152 14.82 8.89 -4.50
N THR A 153 14.36 9.37 -3.35
CA THR A 153 13.72 8.53 -2.33
C THR A 153 12.33 9.02 -2.01
N MET A 154 11.48 8.10 -1.55
CA MET A 154 10.09 8.32 -1.17
C MET A 154 9.72 7.38 -0.01
N ILE A 155 8.76 7.77 0.82
CA ILE A 155 8.23 6.86 1.85
C ILE A 155 7.15 5.96 1.25
N ALA A 156 7.29 4.65 1.42
CA ALA A 156 6.26 3.67 1.13
C ALA A 156 5.42 3.41 2.38
N VAL A 157 4.09 3.49 2.23
CA VAL A 157 3.09 3.24 3.25
C VAL A 157 2.36 1.95 2.89
N PRO A 158 2.54 0.85 3.65
CA PRO A 158 1.88 -0.40 3.31
C PRO A 158 0.37 -0.34 3.55
N SER A 159 -0.40 -0.84 2.59
CA SER A 159 -1.82 -1.14 2.70
C SER A 159 -2.01 -2.64 2.91
N ASP A 160 -2.80 -3.02 3.91
CA ASP A 160 -3.01 -4.43 4.27
C ASP A 160 -3.90 -5.11 3.24
N ASP A 161 -3.34 -6.01 2.42
CA ASP A 161 -4.11 -6.76 1.42
C ASP A 161 -5.32 -7.49 2.03
N VAL A 162 -5.11 -8.28 3.08
CA VAL A 162 -6.13 -9.17 3.63
C VAL A 162 -7.24 -8.34 4.29
N LEU A 163 -6.87 -7.38 5.14
CA LEU A 163 -7.86 -6.58 5.84
C LEU A 163 -8.61 -5.65 4.87
N SER A 164 -7.98 -5.23 3.76
CA SER A 164 -8.62 -4.50 2.66
C SER A 164 -9.77 -5.29 2.04
N TYR A 165 -9.54 -6.54 1.61
CA TYR A 165 -10.60 -7.36 1.01
C TYR A 165 -11.68 -7.76 2.03
N LYS A 166 -11.27 -7.99 3.28
CA LYS A 166 -12.21 -8.26 4.37
C LYS A 166 -13.13 -7.06 4.61
N ALA A 167 -12.55 -5.86 4.68
CA ALA A 167 -13.26 -4.61 4.81
C ALA A 167 -14.20 -4.38 3.61
N GLY A 168 -13.73 -4.59 2.38
CA GLY A 168 -14.55 -4.39 1.19
C GLY A 168 -15.77 -5.32 1.07
N TYR A 169 -15.72 -6.49 1.72
CA TYR A 169 -16.76 -7.52 1.61
C TYR A 169 -17.70 -7.61 2.82
N SER A 170 -17.17 -7.48 4.04
CA SER A 170 -17.95 -7.77 5.26
C SER A 170 -17.59 -6.90 6.47
N GLY A 171 -16.72 -5.91 6.28
CA GLY A 171 -16.25 -5.02 7.34
C GLY A 171 -14.93 -5.43 7.97
N ALA A 172 -14.14 -4.42 8.33
CA ALA A 172 -12.83 -4.60 8.95
C ALA A 172 -12.97 -5.14 10.37
N GLU A 173 -12.13 -6.10 10.74
CA GLU A 173 -12.20 -6.78 12.04
C GLU A 173 -10.93 -6.52 12.85
N ILE A 174 -11.08 -5.92 14.04
CA ILE A 174 -9.96 -5.69 14.96
C ILE A 174 -9.26 -6.99 15.38
N GLY A 175 -9.98 -8.12 15.38
CA GLY A 175 -9.42 -9.44 15.69
C GLY A 175 -8.22 -9.81 14.81
N MET A 176 -8.22 -9.36 13.55
CA MET A 176 -7.10 -9.58 12.63
C MET A 176 -5.87 -8.74 13.01
N VAL A 177 -6.10 -7.51 13.48
CA VAL A 177 -5.04 -6.63 13.99
C VAL A 177 -4.46 -7.19 15.28
N SER A 178 -5.32 -7.50 16.26
CA SER A 178 -4.89 -7.99 17.58
C SER A 178 -4.27 -9.39 17.53
N GLY A 179 -4.67 -10.23 16.57
CA GLY A 179 -4.17 -11.58 16.42
C GLY A 179 -2.87 -11.69 15.61
N ASN A 180 -2.71 -10.88 14.56
CA ASN A 180 -1.65 -11.09 13.57
C ASN A 180 -0.65 -9.94 13.44
N ILE A 181 -0.98 -8.72 13.89
CA ILE A 181 -0.16 -7.53 13.67
C ILE A 181 0.38 -6.98 15.00
N ALA A 182 -0.52 -6.62 15.91
CA ALA A 182 -0.18 -6.01 17.20
C ALA A 182 0.84 -6.81 18.04
N PRO A 183 0.80 -8.16 18.10
CA PRO A 183 1.77 -8.94 18.87
C PRO A 183 3.23 -8.78 18.40
N TYR A 184 3.43 -8.37 17.15
CA TYR A 184 4.75 -8.23 16.53
C TYR A 184 5.19 -6.75 16.38
N ALA A 185 4.25 -5.80 16.45
CA ALA A 185 4.48 -4.36 16.37
C ALA A 185 5.00 -3.78 17.70
N THR A 186 6.19 -4.21 18.12
CA THR A 186 6.76 -3.90 19.44
C THR A 186 7.76 -2.74 19.45
N ASP A 187 8.15 -2.23 18.28
CA ASP A 187 9.07 -1.11 18.13
C ASP A 187 8.31 0.23 18.07
N ALA A 188 8.37 1.00 19.15
CA ALA A 188 7.73 2.32 19.22
C ALA A 188 8.38 3.38 18.31
N SER A 189 9.62 3.17 17.86
CA SER A 189 10.30 4.07 16.93
C SER A 189 9.94 3.81 15.47
N ASN A 190 9.53 2.58 15.16
CA ASN A 190 9.03 2.18 13.85
C ASN A 190 7.71 1.39 14.02
N PRO A 191 6.61 2.05 14.43
CA PRO A 191 5.35 1.37 14.67
C PRO A 191 4.72 0.85 13.37
N ALA A 192 3.80 -0.11 13.51
CA ALA A 192 2.97 -0.56 12.41
C ALA A 192 1.83 0.44 12.13
N ILE A 193 1.52 0.67 10.86
CA ILE A 193 0.28 1.29 10.38
C ILE A 193 -0.57 0.22 9.72
N VAL A 194 -1.83 0.10 10.16
CA VAL A 194 -2.81 -0.77 9.52
C VAL A 194 -3.71 0.09 8.67
N LEU A 195 -3.58 -0.06 7.35
CA LEU A 195 -4.33 0.69 6.35
C LEU A 195 -5.15 -0.28 5.50
N PRO A 196 -6.44 -0.51 5.82
CA PRO A 196 -7.37 -1.18 4.91
C PRO A 196 -7.82 -0.20 3.82
N ALA A 197 -7.72 -0.61 2.56
CA ALA A 197 -8.23 0.09 1.40
C ALA A 197 -9.41 -0.67 0.79
N THR A 198 -10.46 0.05 0.36
CA THR A 198 -11.64 -0.57 -0.26
C THR A 198 -12.07 0.23 -1.47
N ASP A 199 -12.49 -0.45 -2.53
CA ASP A 199 -13.14 0.21 -3.67
C ASP A 199 -14.46 0.84 -3.23
N GLY A 200 -14.64 2.12 -3.57
CA GLY A 200 -15.78 2.93 -3.15
C GLY A 200 -17.10 2.55 -3.82
N ASP A 201 -17.09 1.64 -4.78
CA ASP A 201 -18.22 1.13 -5.55
C ASP A 201 -18.43 -0.39 -5.38
N ASN A 202 -17.62 -1.06 -4.56
CA ASN A 202 -17.84 -2.48 -4.25
C ASN A 202 -19.17 -2.68 -3.50
N ALA A 203 -19.86 -3.79 -3.76
CA ALA A 203 -21.24 -4.09 -3.34
C ALA A 203 -21.51 -3.84 -1.84
N TRP A 204 -20.49 -4.04 -0.99
CA TRP A 204 -20.56 -3.69 0.42
C TRP A 204 -19.63 -2.52 0.79
N GLY A 205 -18.37 -2.53 0.35
CA GLY A 205 -17.36 -1.50 0.66
C GLY A 205 -17.75 -0.06 0.28
N GLY A 206 -18.54 0.10 -0.78
CA GLY A 206 -19.12 1.38 -1.21
C GLY A 206 -20.49 1.72 -0.61
N GLY A 207 -21.10 0.79 0.14
CA GLY A 207 -22.45 0.91 0.66
C GLY A 207 -22.54 1.76 1.93
N SER A 208 -23.77 2.16 2.28
CA SER A 208 -24.05 2.96 3.48
C SER A 208 -23.53 2.31 4.76
N SER A 209 -23.66 0.99 4.92
CA SER A 209 -23.21 0.30 6.14
C SER A 209 -21.68 0.24 6.26
N SER A 210 -20.94 0.21 5.15
CA SER A 210 -19.47 0.33 5.20
C SER A 210 -19.08 1.69 5.79
N TRP A 211 -19.60 2.78 5.24
CA TRP A 211 -19.24 4.15 5.63
C TRP A 211 -19.79 4.59 6.98
N MET A 212 -21.04 4.23 7.28
CA MET A 212 -21.76 4.77 8.44
C MET A 212 -21.74 3.86 9.67
N GLU A 213 -21.42 2.58 9.49
CA GLU A 213 -21.45 1.60 10.59
C GLU A 213 -20.09 0.94 10.78
N SER A 214 -19.57 0.25 9.78
CA SER A 214 -18.36 -0.56 9.94
C SER A 214 -17.10 0.27 10.10
N THR A 215 -16.88 1.28 9.27
CA THR A 215 -15.68 2.12 9.35
C THR A 215 -15.61 2.82 10.71
N PRO A 216 -16.66 3.53 11.18
CA PRO A 216 -16.66 4.11 12.52
C PRO A 216 -16.47 3.08 13.65
N SER A 217 -17.11 1.91 13.54
CA SER A 217 -16.99 0.85 14.55
C SER A 217 -15.58 0.29 14.64
N PHE A 218 -14.93 0.06 13.50
CA PHE A 218 -13.56 -0.43 13.43
C PHE A 218 -12.58 0.58 14.06
N PHE A 219 -12.67 1.86 13.66
CA PHE A 219 -11.81 2.90 14.24
C PHE A 219 -12.06 3.09 15.74
N SER A 220 -13.31 3.05 16.19
CA SER A 220 -13.65 3.16 17.63
C SER A 220 -13.12 1.98 18.44
N ALA A 221 -13.19 0.76 17.89
CA ALA A 221 -12.61 -0.43 18.52
C ALA A 221 -11.09 -0.34 18.60
N CYS A 222 -10.43 0.09 17.52
CA CYS A 222 -8.97 0.29 17.49
C CYS A 222 -8.51 1.35 18.47
N ASP A 223 -9.24 2.47 18.58
CA ASP A 223 -8.97 3.52 19.56
C ASP A 223 -9.13 3.00 21.00
N SER A 224 -10.21 2.27 21.27
CA SER A 224 -10.45 1.65 22.59
C SER A 224 -9.39 0.62 22.98
N ALA A 225 -8.78 -0.04 21.99
CA ALA A 225 -7.67 -0.97 22.19
C ALA A 225 -6.30 -0.29 22.31
N GLY A 226 -6.23 1.04 22.15
CA GLY A 226 -5.00 1.83 22.25
C GLY A 226 -4.15 1.88 20.98
N TYR A 227 -4.69 1.52 19.81
CA TYR A 227 -3.95 1.57 18.54
C TYR A 227 -3.87 2.98 17.94
N GLY A 228 -4.83 3.86 18.26
CA GLY A 228 -4.81 5.28 17.90
C GLY A 228 -5.03 5.57 16.41
N PRO A 229 -6.26 5.85 15.97
CA PRO A 229 -6.55 6.30 14.61
C PRO A 229 -5.76 7.57 14.25
N THR A 230 -5.15 7.60 13.06
CA THR A 230 -4.38 8.76 12.58
C THR A 230 -4.50 8.91 11.06
N SER A 231 -4.15 10.08 10.55
CA SER A 231 -3.99 10.28 9.10
C SER A 231 -2.64 9.72 8.64
N ILE A 232 -2.56 9.26 7.39
CA ILE A 232 -1.29 8.77 6.81
C ILE A 232 -0.23 9.88 6.86
N GLN A 233 -0.60 11.12 6.52
CA GLN A 233 0.33 12.24 6.54
C GLN A 233 0.89 12.50 7.94
N ASP A 234 0.06 12.48 8.99
CA ASP A 234 0.53 12.68 10.37
C ASP A 234 1.44 11.53 10.81
N PHE A 235 1.10 10.29 10.45
CA PHE A 235 1.93 9.13 10.73
C PHE A 235 3.30 9.21 10.01
N VAL A 236 3.31 9.62 8.73
CA VAL A 236 4.55 9.83 7.96
C VAL A 236 5.37 10.98 8.53
N ASN A 237 4.73 12.08 8.96
CA ASN A 237 5.43 13.19 9.61
C ASN A 237 6.10 12.75 10.91
N GLN A 238 5.42 11.90 11.68
CA GLN A 238 5.89 11.44 13.00
C GLN A 238 6.98 10.35 12.89
N PHE A 239 6.80 9.38 11.99
CA PHE A 239 7.64 8.17 11.97
C PHE A 239 8.44 7.98 10.67
N GLY A 240 8.15 8.73 9.60
CA GLY A 240 8.82 8.58 8.30
C GLY A 240 10.33 8.84 8.34
N GLY A 241 10.81 9.63 9.31
CA GLY A 241 12.25 9.83 9.55
C GLY A 241 12.99 8.57 9.99
N ASN A 242 12.28 7.61 10.61
CA ASN A 242 12.84 6.34 11.11
C ASN A 242 12.74 5.20 10.08
N ALA A 243 12.03 5.42 8.96
CA ALA A 243 11.85 4.42 7.92
C ALA A 243 13.20 3.97 7.32
N THR A 244 13.43 2.67 7.35
CA THR A 244 14.62 2.05 6.75
C THR A 244 14.43 1.81 5.26
N THR A 245 15.52 1.77 4.50
CA THR A 245 15.44 1.43 3.08
C THR A 245 15.00 -0.02 2.91
N ALA A 246 13.98 -0.25 2.07
CA ALA A 246 13.53 -1.59 1.71
C ALA A 246 13.37 -1.72 0.19
N HIS A 247 13.52 -2.95 -0.30
CA HIS A 247 13.08 -3.34 -1.63
C HIS A 247 11.58 -3.67 -1.58
N ILE A 248 10.87 -3.38 -2.65
CA ILE A 248 9.46 -3.76 -2.84
C ILE A 248 9.40 -4.46 -4.20
N GLU A 249 8.83 -5.65 -4.24
CA GLU A 249 8.57 -6.34 -5.51
C GLU A 249 7.58 -5.52 -6.34
N ASP A 250 7.84 -5.43 -7.64
CA ASP A 250 6.97 -4.70 -8.56
C ASP A 250 5.64 -5.45 -8.73
N GLY A 251 4.53 -4.72 -8.70
CA GLY A 251 3.22 -5.33 -8.89
C GLY A 251 2.06 -4.51 -8.33
N ALA A 252 0.85 -5.05 -8.53
CA ALA A 252 -0.41 -4.49 -8.06
C ALA A 252 -0.91 -5.23 -6.81
N TRP A 253 -1.98 -4.78 -6.17
CA TRP A 253 -2.64 -5.61 -5.15
C TRP A 253 -3.27 -6.88 -5.75
N ILE A 254 -3.47 -7.92 -4.92
CA ILE A 254 -3.60 -9.32 -5.38
C ILE A 254 -4.68 -9.61 -6.44
N PHE A 255 -5.79 -8.86 -6.45
CA PHE A 255 -6.90 -9.11 -7.38
C PHE A 255 -6.60 -8.57 -8.78
N PRO A 256 -6.24 -7.30 -8.99
CA PRO A 256 -5.73 -6.84 -10.28
C PRO A 256 -4.56 -7.63 -10.85
N GLU A 257 -3.65 -8.14 -10.02
CA GLU A 257 -2.58 -9.00 -10.52
C GLU A 257 -3.13 -10.26 -11.20
N MET A 258 -4.22 -10.83 -10.69
CA MET A 258 -4.90 -11.96 -11.31
C MET A 258 -5.60 -11.58 -12.63
N CYS A 259 -6.01 -10.32 -12.78
CA CYS A 259 -6.71 -9.82 -13.97
C CYS A 259 -5.75 -9.35 -15.08
N TYR A 260 -4.63 -8.74 -14.72
CA TYR A 260 -3.72 -8.05 -15.64
C TYR A 260 -2.34 -8.74 -15.78
N GLY A 261 -2.01 -9.66 -14.87
CA GLY A 261 -0.67 -10.24 -14.73
C GLY A 261 0.30 -9.32 -13.99
N SER A 262 1.41 -9.88 -13.51
CA SER A 262 2.52 -9.08 -12.98
C SER A 262 3.42 -8.62 -14.14
N PRO A 263 3.83 -7.34 -14.22
CA PRO A 263 4.82 -6.90 -15.19
C PRO A 263 6.17 -7.55 -14.84
N TYR A 264 6.69 -8.37 -15.74
CA TYR A 264 8.02 -8.97 -15.66
C TYR A 264 8.96 -8.37 -16.71
#